data_AF-A0A947AKZ5-F1
#
_entry.id   AF-A0A947AKZ5-F1
#
_cell.length_a   1.000
_cell.length_b   1.000
_cell.length_c   1.000
_cell.angle_alpha   90.00
_cell.angle_beta   90.00
_cell.angle_gamma   90.00
#
_symmetry.space_group_name_H-M   'P 1'
#
loop_
_entity.id
_entity.type
_entity.pdbx_description
1 polymer ?
#
loop_
_entity_poly.entity_id
_entity_poly.type
_entity_poly.pdbx_seq_one_letter_code
_entity_poly.pdbx_strand_id
1 'polypeptide(L)'
;MPHRLEIALKPKLFDAEGEGVRQKAKNYFGFQIDEVRTVNIIIIDADLSSAQLKSVQNEIFTNPVIEVSSFAPLDIDFDWTIWIGYKPGVRDNPGSTAIEAIEDVLGIKLGNDDAVYTSRRYCLKGSELTAKDANKIAGELLANDIIQQTKIFAKNQWDPKKGIGYIIPKVRLDHTPTVVSIPIDSNASLQKISAKRNLALNPNDIPTIRSYFLDSNVRKERKEKDLSDPTDIELEYISQARSDHCNHNTFRGLFNFIDLETGKKEIIDSLFKTCIESPTLTLKEKKDWVVSVLWDNAGAGRFDRDHYYVITGETHNSPSNMEAYGGAITGIVGVYRDPLGTGKGSKLVMGSYGYCVGPFDYSGNLKPHLHPRRLLDGVIEGVRDGGNKSGIPTTFGQVLFSPRYLGKCLVFVTAVGIMPSQVNGEPAEKKQTSPGDLIIMCGGRVGKDGIHGVTASSESFSENTPAGHVQIGDPYTQKKMHDFLLQARDEGLISFITDNGGGGLSSSIGESARFSGGCIVELEKVPLKYEGLDQWEIWISESQERMTVAVKPHQIDRFLELSKKHAVESTVIGKYTDSGKLHIKYDGKTCAYVDIDLLESGFPQWEFDAHWQPPEKRGLFEPVLGEP
;
A
#
# COMPACT_ATOMS: atom_id res chain seq x y z
N MET A 1 11.49 9.49 29.69
CA MET A 1 11.63 8.00 29.81
C MET A 1 10.31 7.40 29.36
N PRO A 2 10.30 6.25 28.67
CA PRO A 2 9.05 5.67 28.19
C PRO A 2 8.16 5.20 29.35
N HIS A 3 6.85 5.37 29.18
CA HIS A 3 5.82 4.95 30.15
C HIS A 3 4.96 3.85 29.54
N ARG A 4 4.71 2.75 30.28
CA ARG A 4 3.86 1.66 29.82
C ARG A 4 2.53 1.68 30.56
N LEU A 5 1.43 1.84 29.85
CA LEU A 5 0.07 1.70 30.38
C LEU A 5 -0.52 0.37 29.90
N GLU A 6 -0.89 -0.51 30.84
CA GLU A 6 -1.67 -1.71 30.55
C GLU A 6 -3.15 -1.46 30.84
N ILE A 7 -4.04 -1.88 29.95
CA ILE A 7 -5.48 -1.65 30.00
C ILE A 7 -6.18 -2.98 29.75
N ALA A 8 -7.13 -3.36 30.60
CA ALA A 8 -7.92 -4.56 30.44
C ALA A 8 -9.36 -4.32 30.87
N LEU A 9 -10.28 -5.13 30.35
CA LEU A 9 -11.64 -5.17 30.89
C LEU A 9 -11.61 -5.57 32.37
N LYS A 10 -12.56 -5.05 33.15
CA LYS A 10 -12.75 -5.46 34.55
C LYS A 10 -12.90 -6.99 34.64
N PRO A 11 -12.39 -7.65 35.70
CA PRO A 11 -12.34 -9.12 35.77
C PRO A 11 -13.69 -9.84 35.61
N LYS A 12 -14.80 -9.19 36.00
CA LYS A 12 -16.15 -9.78 35.93
C LYS A 12 -16.84 -9.61 34.56
N LEU A 13 -16.26 -8.82 33.66
CA LEU A 13 -16.84 -8.56 32.34
C LEU A 13 -16.36 -9.60 31.33
N PHE A 14 -17.25 -9.93 30.41
CA PHE A 14 -16.96 -10.83 29.30
C PHE A 14 -16.02 -10.16 28.29
N ASP A 15 -14.91 -10.84 27.96
CA ASP A 15 -13.93 -10.39 26.99
C ASP A 15 -14.22 -11.03 25.62
N ALA A 16 -14.91 -10.28 24.76
CA ALA A 16 -15.30 -10.76 23.44
C ALA A 16 -14.10 -11.04 22.52
N GLU A 17 -13.01 -10.27 22.66
CA GLU A 17 -11.79 -10.50 21.88
C GLU A 17 -11.11 -11.80 22.34
N GLY A 18 -10.96 -11.97 23.65
CA GLY A 18 -10.43 -13.19 24.23
C GLY A 18 -11.24 -14.42 23.84
N GLU A 19 -12.58 -14.32 23.90
CA GLU A 19 -13.46 -15.39 23.43
C GLU A 19 -13.25 -15.72 21.94
N GLY A 20 -13.06 -14.70 21.09
CA GLY A 20 -12.75 -14.89 19.68
C GLY A 20 -11.47 -15.72 19.48
N VAL A 21 -10.41 -15.43 20.22
CA VAL A 21 -9.16 -16.21 20.22
C VAL A 21 -9.42 -17.64 20.67
N ARG A 22 -10.16 -17.81 21.76
CA ARG A 22 -10.51 -19.13 22.32
C ARG A 22 -11.24 -20.01 21.30
N GLN A 23 -12.24 -19.44 20.62
CA GLN A 23 -13.01 -20.15 19.60
C GLN A 23 -12.18 -20.46 18.36
N LYS A 24 -11.36 -19.52 17.86
CA LYS A 24 -10.47 -19.79 16.73
C LYS A 24 -9.45 -20.88 17.06
N ALA A 25 -8.83 -20.87 18.25
CA ALA A 25 -7.90 -21.90 18.69
C ALA A 25 -8.56 -23.30 18.74
N LYS A 26 -9.79 -23.38 19.24
CA LYS A 26 -10.59 -24.61 19.22
C LYS A 26 -10.92 -25.06 17.80
N ASN A 27 -11.40 -24.16 16.96
CA ASN A 27 -11.88 -24.48 15.60
C ASN A 27 -10.75 -24.84 14.63
N TYR A 28 -9.55 -24.26 14.82
CA TYR A 28 -8.43 -24.48 13.92
C TYR A 28 -7.50 -25.59 14.40
N PHE A 29 -7.31 -25.72 15.71
CA PHE A 29 -6.30 -26.61 16.28
C PHE A 29 -6.86 -27.65 17.25
N GLY A 30 -8.14 -27.55 17.63
CA GLY A 30 -8.77 -28.43 18.61
C GLY A 30 -8.38 -28.13 20.07
N PHE A 31 -7.63 -27.05 20.31
CA PHE A 31 -7.15 -26.70 21.65
C PHE A 31 -8.30 -26.30 22.57
N GLN A 32 -8.41 -26.96 23.72
CA GLN A 32 -9.35 -26.56 24.77
C GLN A 32 -8.67 -25.53 25.66
N ILE A 33 -9.27 -24.35 25.72
CA ILE A 33 -8.82 -23.22 26.54
C ILE A 33 -10.02 -22.80 27.38
N ASP A 34 -9.82 -22.66 28.68
CA ASP A 34 -10.86 -22.32 29.64
C ASP A 34 -11.26 -20.85 29.49
N GLU A 35 -10.25 -19.97 29.43
CA GLU A 35 -10.44 -18.53 29.33
C GLU A 35 -9.26 -17.89 28.60
N VAL A 36 -9.55 -16.83 27.85
CA VAL A 36 -8.53 -15.91 27.33
C VAL A 36 -8.91 -14.50 27.74
N ARG A 37 -7.97 -13.77 28.33
CA ARG A 37 -8.11 -12.35 28.65
C ARG A 37 -7.14 -11.54 27.81
N THR A 38 -7.61 -10.43 27.27
CA THR A 38 -6.83 -9.49 26.49
C THR A 38 -6.42 -8.31 27.35
N VAL A 39 -5.16 -7.91 27.20
CA VAL A 39 -4.59 -6.70 27.79
C VAL A 39 -4.00 -5.86 26.68
N ASN A 40 -4.54 -4.65 26.51
CA ASN A 40 -3.97 -3.64 25.62
C ASN A 40 -2.80 -2.98 26.33
N ILE A 41 -1.71 -2.79 25.61
CA ILE A 41 -0.49 -2.18 26.15
C ILE A 41 -0.13 -0.98 25.28
N ILE A 42 0.04 0.17 25.93
CA ILE A 42 0.44 1.42 25.31
C ILE A 42 1.81 1.81 25.89
N ILE A 43 2.80 1.99 25.03
CA ILE A 43 4.10 2.57 25.37
C ILE A 43 4.09 4.02 24.90
N ILE A 44 4.10 4.95 25.85
CA ILE A 44 4.22 6.39 25.60
C ILE A 44 5.70 6.75 25.72
N ASP A 45 6.37 6.92 24.57
CA ASP A 45 7.74 7.41 24.47
C ASP A 45 7.71 8.91 24.18
N ALA A 46 7.32 9.68 25.19
CA ALA A 46 7.22 11.14 25.14
C ALA A 46 7.55 11.73 26.53
N ASP A 47 8.02 12.96 26.58
CA ASP A 47 8.35 13.64 27.84
C ASP A 47 7.10 14.26 28.49
N LEU A 48 6.32 13.41 29.17
CA LEU A 48 5.11 13.83 29.89
C LEU A 48 5.32 13.79 31.41
N SER A 49 4.85 14.83 32.09
CA SER A 49 4.81 14.87 33.56
C SER A 49 3.85 13.82 34.13
N SER A 50 4.03 13.45 35.40
CA SER A 50 3.13 12.51 36.08
C SER A 50 1.67 12.99 36.12
N ALA A 51 1.43 14.31 36.15
CA ALA A 51 0.09 14.87 36.08
C ALA A 51 -0.53 14.66 34.70
N GLN A 52 0.23 14.93 33.64
CA GLN A 52 -0.21 14.70 32.25
C GLN A 52 -0.49 13.21 32.00
N LEU A 53 0.40 12.32 32.43
CA LEU A 53 0.23 10.86 32.33
C LEU A 53 -1.06 10.38 33.02
N LYS A 54 -1.40 10.99 34.16
CA LYS A 54 -2.64 10.67 34.87
C LYS A 54 -3.88 11.23 34.16
N SER A 55 -3.80 12.41 33.53
CA SER A 55 -4.88 12.92 32.66
C SER A 55 -5.12 11.99 31.50
N VAL A 56 -4.08 11.67 30.70
CA VAL A 56 -4.24 10.82 29.52
C VAL A 56 -4.74 9.42 29.88
N GLN A 57 -4.29 8.85 31.02
CA GLN A 57 -4.81 7.59 31.53
C GLN A 57 -6.32 7.64 31.76
N ASN A 58 -6.83 8.68 32.43
CA ASN A 58 -8.22 8.75 32.88
C ASN A 58 -9.19 9.32 31.84
N GLU A 59 -8.71 10.19 30.96
CA GLU A 59 -9.54 10.93 29.99
C GLU A 59 -9.55 10.28 28.61
N ILE A 60 -8.48 9.57 28.23
CA ILE A 60 -8.32 8.98 26.89
C ILE A 60 -8.39 7.46 26.96
N PHE A 61 -7.48 6.86 27.72
CA PHE A 61 -7.13 5.45 27.52
C PHE A 61 -7.92 4.46 28.37
N THR A 62 -8.61 4.93 29.41
CA THR A 62 -9.34 4.04 30.32
C THR A 62 -10.80 4.41 30.35
N ASN A 63 -11.66 3.51 29.90
CA ASN A 63 -13.08 3.63 30.17
C ASN A 63 -13.36 3.24 31.64
N PRO A 64 -13.71 4.18 32.53
CA PRO A 64 -13.83 3.89 33.96
C PRO A 64 -15.00 2.95 34.29
N VAL A 65 -15.95 2.76 33.36
CA VAL A 65 -17.11 1.89 33.55
C VAL A 65 -16.73 0.43 33.34
N ILE A 66 -15.96 0.13 32.29
CA ILE A 66 -15.70 -1.25 31.85
C ILE A 66 -14.25 -1.70 31.99
N GLU A 67 -13.29 -0.79 32.13
CA GLU A 67 -11.87 -1.10 32.12
C GLU A 67 -11.18 -0.79 33.46
N VAL A 68 -10.01 -1.39 33.61
CA VAL A 68 -8.98 -1.04 34.59
C VAL A 68 -7.69 -0.81 33.84
N SER A 69 -6.90 0.16 34.29
CA SER A 69 -5.58 0.43 33.72
C SER A 69 -4.53 0.72 34.77
N SER A 70 -3.27 0.48 34.44
CA SER A 70 -2.16 0.65 35.36
C SER A 70 -0.85 0.87 34.62
N PHE A 71 0.01 1.75 35.17
CA PHE A 71 1.39 1.91 34.70
C PHE A 71 2.34 0.80 35.20
N ALA A 72 1.89 0.00 36.18
CA ALA A 72 2.49 -1.28 36.55
C ALA A 72 1.79 -2.44 35.82
N PRO A 73 2.43 -3.61 35.60
CA PRO A 73 1.78 -4.76 35.00
C PRO A 73 0.46 -5.11 35.69
N LEU A 74 -0.61 -5.32 34.92
CA LEU A 74 -1.87 -5.80 35.44
C LEU A 74 -1.75 -7.28 35.82
N ASP A 75 -2.20 -7.61 37.02
CA ASP A 75 -2.27 -8.98 37.54
C ASP A 75 -3.52 -9.68 36.97
N ILE A 76 -3.33 -10.39 35.87
CA ILE A 76 -4.35 -11.19 35.20
C ILE A 76 -3.93 -12.64 35.33
N ASP A 77 -4.84 -13.51 35.76
CA ASP A 77 -4.55 -14.95 35.91
C ASP A 77 -4.35 -15.61 34.55
N PHE A 78 -3.32 -16.44 34.43
CA PHE A 78 -3.02 -17.25 33.24
C PHE A 78 -2.11 -18.43 33.58
N ASP A 79 -2.04 -19.39 32.67
CA ASP A 79 -1.03 -20.45 32.62
C ASP A 79 0.06 -20.12 31.60
N TRP A 80 -0.35 -19.52 30.47
CA TRP A 80 0.53 -18.99 29.44
C TRP A 80 0.12 -17.56 29.08
N THR A 81 1.09 -16.69 28.81
CA THR A 81 0.82 -15.38 28.23
C THR A 81 1.62 -15.15 26.97
N ILE A 82 0.95 -14.58 25.95
CA ILE A 82 1.51 -14.28 24.64
C ILE A 82 1.43 -12.77 24.44
N TRP A 83 2.57 -12.11 24.34
CA TRP A 83 2.68 -10.71 23.93
C TRP A 83 2.94 -10.62 22.43
N ILE A 84 2.30 -9.64 21.80
CA ILE A 84 2.39 -9.36 20.36
C ILE A 84 2.49 -7.86 20.17
N GLY A 85 3.55 -7.42 19.52
CA GLY A 85 3.73 -6.02 19.13
C GLY A 85 4.30 -5.91 17.73
N TYR A 86 4.21 -4.72 17.14
CA TYR A 86 4.78 -4.47 15.83
C TYR A 86 6.31 -4.52 15.84
N LYS A 87 6.89 -4.93 14.70
CA LYS A 87 8.32 -4.76 14.43
C LYS A 87 8.63 -3.29 14.11
N PRO A 88 9.89 -2.85 14.27
CA PRO A 88 10.30 -1.52 13.84
C PRO A 88 9.94 -1.23 12.38
N GLY A 89 9.38 -0.05 12.14
CA GLY A 89 9.05 0.46 10.79
C GLY A 89 7.66 0.13 10.31
N VAL A 90 6.96 -0.80 10.98
CA VAL A 90 5.57 -1.12 10.68
C VAL A 90 4.66 -0.01 11.20
N ARG A 91 3.65 0.35 10.40
CA ARG A 91 2.69 1.39 10.74
C ARG A 91 1.78 0.94 11.89
N ASP A 92 1.78 1.72 12.97
CA ASP A 92 0.90 1.57 14.13
C ASP A 92 -0.19 2.65 14.11
N ASN A 93 -1.34 2.34 13.48
CA ASN A 93 -2.45 3.30 13.36
C ASN A 93 -3.06 3.67 14.73
N PRO A 94 -3.32 2.71 15.66
CA PRO A 94 -3.73 3.05 17.01
C PRO A 94 -2.73 3.96 17.75
N GLY A 95 -1.43 3.71 17.61
CA GLY A 95 -0.38 4.56 18.19
C GLY A 95 -0.40 5.99 17.63
N SER A 96 -0.57 6.13 16.32
CA SER A 96 -0.69 7.44 15.66
C SER A 96 -1.95 8.20 16.14
N THR A 97 -3.07 7.49 16.27
CA THR A 97 -4.32 8.06 16.80
C THR A 97 -4.19 8.45 18.27
N ALA A 98 -3.43 7.68 19.05
CA ALA A 98 -3.15 7.98 20.45
C ALA A 98 -2.32 9.27 20.62
N ILE A 99 -1.39 9.55 19.71
CA ILE A 99 -0.66 10.83 19.68
C ILE A 99 -1.64 11.99 19.49
N GLU A 100 -2.52 11.92 18.47
CA GLU A 100 -3.54 12.95 18.21
C GLU A 100 -4.40 13.20 19.45
N ALA A 101 -4.90 12.13 20.08
CA ALA A 101 -5.72 12.23 21.28
C ALA A 101 -4.98 12.85 22.48
N ILE A 102 -3.69 12.52 22.67
CA ILE A 102 -2.86 13.09 23.74
C ILE A 102 -2.68 14.60 23.51
N GLU A 103 -2.34 15.01 22.29
CA GLU A 103 -2.16 16.42 21.94
C GLU A 103 -3.45 17.23 22.17
N ASP A 104 -4.59 16.67 21.75
CA ASP A 104 -5.90 17.33 21.87
C ASP A 104 -6.31 17.53 23.33
N VAL A 105 -6.16 16.49 24.18
CA VAL A 105 -6.55 16.58 25.60
C VAL A 105 -5.59 17.46 26.40
N LEU A 106 -4.29 17.40 26.11
CA LEU A 106 -3.29 18.17 26.85
C LEU A 106 -3.13 19.60 26.32
N GLY A 107 -3.61 19.90 25.12
CA GLY A 107 -3.42 21.20 24.46
C GLY A 107 -1.96 21.48 24.13
N ILE A 108 -1.15 20.45 23.87
CA ILE A 108 0.27 20.55 23.55
C ILE A 108 0.56 19.94 22.18
N LYS A 109 1.75 20.25 21.64
CA LYS A 109 2.32 19.50 20.53
C LYS A 109 3.48 18.66 21.02
N LEU A 110 3.44 17.38 20.70
CA LEU A 110 4.54 16.46 20.98
C LEU A 110 5.67 16.70 19.99
N GLY A 111 6.90 16.36 20.39
CA GLY A 111 8.08 16.50 19.56
C GLY A 111 8.07 15.51 18.38
N ASN A 112 8.89 15.80 17.36
CA ASN A 112 9.01 14.92 16.18
C ASN A 112 9.52 13.51 16.53
N ASP A 113 10.25 13.38 17.64
CA ASP A 113 10.80 12.12 18.14
C ASP A 113 9.87 11.37 19.11
N ASP A 114 8.80 12.02 19.57
CA ASP A 114 7.83 11.46 20.49
C ASP A 114 6.91 10.47 19.75
N ALA A 115 6.64 9.32 20.37
CA ALA A 115 5.83 8.28 19.76
C ALA A 115 5.01 7.51 20.78
N VAL A 116 3.88 6.97 20.33
CA VAL A 116 3.09 6.01 21.08
C VAL A 116 3.05 4.70 20.30
N TYR A 117 3.33 3.61 21.00
CA TYR A 117 3.34 2.27 20.43
C TYR A 117 2.31 1.39 21.14
N THR A 118 1.55 0.64 20.36
CA THR A 118 0.52 -0.27 20.86
C THR A 118 0.94 -1.73 20.67
N SER A 119 0.53 -2.55 21.63
CA SER A 119 0.73 -3.99 21.59
C SER A 119 -0.35 -4.68 22.39
N ARG A 120 -0.45 -6.00 22.26
CA ARG A 120 -1.44 -6.82 22.97
C ARG A 120 -0.74 -7.90 23.77
N ARG A 121 -1.32 -8.23 24.92
CA ARG A 121 -0.96 -9.40 25.71
C ARG A 121 -2.22 -10.25 25.89
N TYR A 122 -2.14 -11.50 25.46
CA TYR A 122 -3.17 -12.51 25.65
C TYR A 122 -2.78 -13.38 26.84
N CYS A 123 -3.68 -13.50 27.80
CA CYS A 123 -3.53 -14.30 29.01
C CYS A 123 -4.42 -15.55 28.85
N LEU A 124 -3.80 -16.70 28.63
CA LEU A 124 -4.47 -17.96 28.33
C LEU A 124 -4.50 -18.85 29.58
N LYS A 125 -5.70 -19.32 29.92
CA LYS A 125 -5.93 -20.25 31.02
C LYS A 125 -6.41 -21.59 30.48
N GLY A 126 -5.76 -22.66 30.90
CA GLY A 126 -6.05 -24.02 30.46
C GLY A 126 -4.99 -24.97 30.97
N SER A 127 -5.39 -25.90 31.84
CA SER A 127 -4.47 -26.83 32.50
C SER A 127 -3.74 -27.78 31.57
N GLU A 128 -4.27 -28.02 30.37
CA GLU A 128 -3.70 -28.91 29.35
C GLU A 128 -2.82 -28.17 28.34
N LEU A 129 -2.73 -26.83 28.40
CA LEU A 129 -1.96 -26.05 27.45
C LEU A 129 -0.46 -26.28 27.61
N THR A 130 0.17 -26.69 26.52
CA THR A 130 1.62 -26.87 26.46
C THR A 130 2.31 -25.66 25.84
N ALA A 131 3.64 -25.61 26.00
CA ALA A 131 4.48 -24.62 25.30
C ALA A 131 4.28 -24.68 23.77
N LYS A 132 4.08 -25.88 23.22
CA LYS A 132 3.88 -26.09 21.79
C LYS A 132 2.56 -25.48 21.33
N ASP A 133 1.51 -25.61 22.13
CA ASP A 133 0.19 -25.04 21.82
C ASP A 133 0.23 -23.52 21.88
N ALA A 134 0.88 -22.94 22.91
CA ALA A 134 1.08 -21.50 23.02
C ALA A 134 1.90 -20.94 21.83
N ASN A 135 2.98 -21.63 21.41
CA ASN A 135 3.75 -21.24 20.23
C ASN A 135 2.91 -21.32 18.95
N LYS A 136 2.08 -22.36 18.80
CA LYS A 136 1.20 -22.51 17.64
C LYS A 136 0.12 -21.43 17.61
N ILE A 137 -0.51 -21.12 18.75
CA ILE A 137 -1.47 -20.01 18.86
C ILE A 137 -0.79 -18.67 18.53
N ALA A 138 0.43 -18.45 19.03
CA ALA A 138 1.17 -17.23 18.72
C ALA A 138 1.45 -17.10 17.22
N GLY A 139 2.09 -18.07 16.57
CA GLY A 139 2.52 -17.96 15.17
C GLY A 139 1.45 -18.28 14.13
N GLU A 140 0.46 -19.09 14.46
CA GLU A 140 -0.59 -19.51 13.51
C GLU A 140 -1.96 -18.89 13.78
N LEU A 141 -2.15 -18.06 14.81
CA LEU A 141 -3.45 -17.45 15.06
C LEU A 141 -3.37 -15.97 15.39
N LEU A 142 -2.46 -15.58 16.27
CA LEU A 142 -2.47 -14.23 16.82
C LEU A 142 -1.47 -13.28 16.16
N ALA A 143 -0.29 -13.78 15.85
CA ALA A 143 0.78 -12.97 15.29
C ALA A 143 0.98 -13.28 13.81
N ASN A 144 1.35 -12.23 13.11
CA ASN A 144 1.89 -12.27 11.78
C ASN A 144 3.39 -12.01 11.88
N ASP A 145 4.19 -13.05 11.65
CA ASP A 145 5.64 -13.01 11.82
C ASP A 145 6.38 -12.13 10.82
N ILE A 146 5.72 -11.64 9.76
CA ILE A 146 6.30 -10.66 8.83
C ILE A 146 6.40 -9.30 9.53
N ILE A 147 5.30 -8.83 10.13
CA ILE A 147 5.15 -7.45 10.65
C ILE A 147 5.10 -7.34 12.17
N GLN A 148 4.90 -8.46 12.89
CA GLN A 148 4.84 -8.51 14.35
C GLN A 148 5.95 -9.36 14.93
N GLN A 149 6.25 -9.11 16.20
CA GLN A 149 7.15 -9.86 17.05
C GLN A 149 6.38 -10.38 18.25
N THR A 150 6.76 -11.55 18.75
CA THR A 150 6.08 -12.22 19.84
C THR A 150 7.01 -12.52 21.01
N LYS A 151 6.43 -12.57 22.21
CA LYS A 151 7.08 -13.14 23.40
C LYS A 151 6.08 -14.01 24.14
N ILE A 152 6.52 -15.19 24.57
CA ILE A 152 5.66 -16.16 25.23
C ILE A 152 6.29 -16.48 26.59
N PHE A 153 5.46 -16.45 27.63
CA PHE A 153 5.87 -16.76 28.99
C PHE A 153 4.93 -17.78 29.61
N ALA A 154 5.48 -18.81 30.22
CA ALA A 154 4.75 -19.63 31.18
C ALA A 154 4.59 -18.85 32.51
N LYS A 155 3.58 -19.19 33.31
CA LYS A 155 3.32 -18.56 34.61
C LYS A 155 4.56 -18.50 35.52
N ASN A 156 5.38 -19.56 35.54
CA ASN A 156 6.59 -19.64 36.37
C ASN A 156 7.78 -18.79 35.83
N GLN A 157 7.69 -18.28 34.60
CA GLN A 157 8.68 -17.39 33.98
C GLN A 157 8.26 -15.92 34.05
N TRP A 158 7.04 -15.63 34.50
CA TRP A 158 6.49 -14.29 34.56
C TRP A 158 7.03 -13.53 35.78
N ASP A 159 7.55 -12.33 35.54
CA ASP A 159 7.90 -11.38 36.59
C ASP A 159 6.76 -10.35 36.74
N PRO A 160 5.99 -10.36 37.85
CA PRO A 160 4.84 -9.47 38.03
C PRO A 160 5.24 -7.98 38.20
N LYS A 161 6.51 -7.68 38.52
CA LYS A 161 6.99 -6.30 38.61
C LYS A 161 7.45 -5.79 37.24
N LYS A 162 8.15 -6.63 36.47
CA LYS A 162 8.69 -6.26 35.16
C LYS A 162 7.65 -6.36 34.04
N GLY A 163 6.76 -7.34 34.11
CA GLY A 163 5.85 -7.73 33.04
C GLY A 163 6.61 -8.04 31.74
N ILE A 164 6.07 -7.60 30.60
CA ILE A 164 6.71 -7.75 29.27
C ILE A 164 7.97 -6.89 29.07
N GLY A 165 8.26 -5.97 30.00
CA GLY A 165 9.29 -4.94 29.86
C GLY A 165 8.84 -3.73 29.03
N TYR A 166 9.81 -2.98 28.50
CA TYR A 166 9.57 -1.87 27.56
C TYR A 166 10.11 -2.30 26.20
N ILE A 167 9.23 -2.45 25.22
CA ILE A 167 9.59 -2.83 23.85
C ILE A 167 9.20 -1.66 22.96
N ILE A 168 10.19 -0.93 22.47
CA ILE A 168 10.02 0.26 21.63
C ILE A 168 10.48 -0.10 20.22
N PRO A 169 9.56 -0.27 19.26
CA PRO A 169 9.90 -0.62 17.89
C PRO A 169 10.32 0.62 17.09
N LYS A 170 11.32 1.38 17.57
CA LYS A 170 11.85 2.55 16.84
C LYS A 170 12.81 2.08 15.75
N VAL A 171 12.61 2.58 14.52
CA VAL A 171 13.57 2.37 13.43
C VAL A 171 14.79 3.21 13.70
N ARG A 172 15.97 2.61 13.56
CA ARG A 172 17.25 3.32 13.52
C ARG A 172 17.99 2.80 12.30
N LEU A 173 18.16 3.67 11.31
CA LEU A 173 18.97 3.40 10.14
C LEU A 173 20.37 3.94 10.46
N ASP A 174 21.30 3.03 10.75
CA ASP A 174 22.68 3.37 11.11
C ASP A 174 23.51 3.68 9.85
N HIS A 175 22.99 4.51 8.95
CA HIS A 175 23.70 4.99 7.77
C HIS A 175 23.27 6.42 7.40
N THR A 176 24.18 7.16 6.77
CA THR A 176 23.85 8.47 6.18
C THR A 176 23.19 8.23 4.82
N PRO A 177 22.00 8.81 4.54
CA PRO A 177 21.39 8.76 3.22
C PRO A 177 22.36 9.18 2.12
N THR A 178 22.48 8.36 1.09
CA THR A 178 23.40 8.66 -0.03
C THR A 178 22.79 8.38 -1.39
N VAL A 179 23.15 9.20 -2.35
CA VAL A 179 22.94 8.94 -3.78
C VAL A 179 24.17 8.22 -4.31
N VAL A 180 23.95 7.05 -4.92
CA VAL A 180 25.04 6.24 -5.46
C VAL A 180 25.07 6.33 -6.98
N SER A 181 26.25 6.58 -7.53
CA SER A 181 26.48 6.48 -8.97
C SER A 181 26.67 5.02 -9.37
N ILE A 182 25.97 4.58 -10.42
CA ILE A 182 25.90 3.19 -10.84
C ILE A 182 26.63 3.00 -12.18
N PRO A 183 27.73 2.22 -12.20
CA PRO A 183 28.51 2.03 -13.42
C PRO A 183 27.75 1.19 -14.45
N ILE A 184 27.78 1.64 -15.71
CA ILE A 184 27.08 1.02 -16.85
C ILE A 184 28.03 0.54 -17.96
N ASP A 185 29.23 0.13 -17.57
CA ASP A 185 30.33 -0.26 -18.47
C ASP A 185 29.94 -1.29 -19.54
N SER A 186 29.06 -2.23 -19.20
CA SER A 186 28.60 -3.30 -20.09
C SER A 186 27.15 -3.71 -19.82
N ASN A 187 26.50 -4.39 -20.77
CA ASN A 187 25.19 -5.01 -20.53
C ASN A 187 25.25 -5.99 -19.35
N ALA A 188 26.33 -6.76 -19.25
CA ALA A 188 26.52 -7.76 -18.20
C ALA A 188 26.69 -7.13 -16.81
N SER A 189 27.35 -5.97 -16.70
CA SER A 189 27.47 -5.27 -15.42
C SER A 189 26.12 -4.72 -14.97
N LEU A 190 25.35 -4.10 -15.87
CA LEU A 190 24.01 -3.59 -15.53
C LEU A 190 23.04 -4.73 -15.18
N GLN A 191 23.10 -5.88 -15.86
CA GLN A 191 22.31 -7.06 -15.50
C GLN A 191 22.65 -7.58 -14.09
N LYS A 192 23.94 -7.63 -13.73
CA LYS A 192 24.38 -8.02 -12.37
C LYS A 192 23.89 -7.05 -11.31
N ILE A 193 23.92 -5.74 -11.60
CA ILE A 193 23.40 -4.70 -10.70
C ILE A 193 21.89 -4.86 -10.55
N SER A 194 21.17 -5.09 -11.64
CA SER A 194 19.73 -5.38 -11.62
C SER A 194 19.39 -6.54 -10.70
N ALA A 195 20.13 -7.65 -10.77
CA ALA A 195 19.94 -8.79 -9.89
C ALA A 195 20.31 -8.47 -8.42
N LYS A 196 21.40 -7.75 -8.18
CA LYS A 196 21.85 -7.38 -6.82
C LYS A 196 20.87 -6.43 -6.11
N ARG A 197 20.24 -5.55 -6.87
CA ARG A 197 19.33 -4.50 -6.37
C ARG A 197 17.84 -4.82 -6.56
N ASN A 198 17.50 -6.02 -7.06
CA ASN A 198 16.12 -6.42 -7.35
C ASN A 198 15.36 -5.46 -8.30
N LEU A 199 16.07 -4.89 -9.27
CA LEU A 199 15.46 -3.98 -10.26
C LEU A 199 14.61 -4.71 -11.30
N ALA A 200 14.74 -6.04 -11.41
CA ALA A 200 14.03 -6.86 -12.40
C ALA A 200 14.07 -6.30 -13.84
N LEU A 201 15.17 -5.65 -14.24
CA LEU A 201 15.30 -5.07 -15.58
C LEU A 201 15.22 -6.16 -16.65
N ASN A 202 14.38 -5.95 -17.66
CA ASN A 202 14.31 -6.83 -18.81
C ASN A 202 15.65 -6.77 -19.58
N PRO A 203 16.26 -7.90 -19.94
CA PRO A 203 17.51 -7.92 -20.73
C PRO A 203 17.43 -7.12 -22.03
N ASN A 204 16.25 -7.03 -22.65
CA ASN A 204 16.02 -6.27 -23.89
C ASN A 204 15.98 -4.75 -23.65
N ASP A 205 15.69 -4.30 -22.43
CA ASP A 205 15.66 -2.87 -22.07
C ASP A 205 17.07 -2.35 -21.73
N ILE A 206 17.98 -3.21 -21.28
CA ILE A 206 19.36 -2.84 -20.86
C ILE A 206 20.14 -2.07 -21.94
N PRO A 207 20.17 -2.48 -23.22
CA PRO A 207 20.86 -1.73 -24.27
C PRO A 207 20.32 -0.32 -24.45
N THR A 208 19.00 -0.13 -24.37
CA THR A 208 18.35 1.20 -24.43
C THR A 208 18.81 2.07 -23.27
N ILE A 209 18.71 1.56 -22.03
CA ILE A 209 19.09 2.30 -20.82
C ILE A 209 20.55 2.78 -20.94
N ARG A 210 21.45 1.88 -21.33
CA ARG A 210 22.86 2.21 -21.52
C ARG A 210 23.04 3.23 -22.63
N SER A 211 22.40 3.06 -23.78
CA SER A 211 22.54 3.98 -24.91
C SER A 211 22.11 5.40 -24.53
N TYR A 212 21.03 5.55 -23.77
CA TYR A 212 20.58 6.83 -23.25
C TYR A 212 21.62 7.51 -22.36
N PHE A 213 22.14 6.83 -21.33
CA PHE A 213 23.14 7.42 -20.42
C PHE A 213 24.55 7.57 -21.04
N LEU A 214 24.81 6.88 -22.15
CA LEU A 214 26.05 7.02 -22.92
C LEU A 214 25.95 8.11 -24.01
N ASP A 215 24.75 8.61 -24.31
CA ASP A 215 24.54 9.67 -25.29
C ASP A 215 25.29 10.96 -24.90
N SER A 216 25.91 11.59 -25.90
CA SER A 216 26.77 12.75 -25.69
C SER A 216 26.04 14.00 -25.21
N ASN A 217 24.80 14.22 -25.65
CA ASN A 217 23.98 15.35 -25.23
C ASN A 217 23.48 15.12 -23.80
N VAL A 218 22.95 13.92 -23.53
CA VAL A 218 22.52 13.52 -22.18
C VAL A 218 23.66 13.68 -21.19
N ARG A 219 24.86 13.19 -21.50
CA ARG A 219 26.05 13.35 -20.65
C ARG A 219 26.45 14.79 -20.42
N LYS A 220 26.36 15.65 -21.45
CA LYS A 220 26.69 17.07 -21.33
C LYS A 220 25.74 17.75 -20.35
N GLU A 221 24.43 17.57 -20.53
CA GLU A 221 23.42 18.19 -19.66
C GLU A 221 23.48 17.67 -18.23
N ARG A 222 23.71 16.36 -18.04
CA ARG A 222 23.94 15.75 -16.73
C ARG A 222 25.16 16.33 -16.02
N LYS A 223 26.25 16.54 -16.76
CA LYS A 223 27.48 17.13 -16.21
C LYS A 223 27.27 18.57 -15.73
N GLU A 224 26.40 19.35 -16.37
CA GLU A 224 26.00 20.69 -15.90
C GLU A 224 25.22 20.65 -14.57
N LYS A 225 24.73 19.47 -14.16
CA LYS A 225 24.07 19.20 -12.88
C LYS A 225 24.94 18.41 -11.90
N ASP A 226 26.25 18.33 -12.16
CA ASP A 226 27.23 17.56 -11.39
C ASP A 226 26.96 16.05 -11.34
N LEU A 227 26.29 15.50 -12.37
CA LEU A 227 26.06 14.07 -12.55
C LEU A 227 27.04 13.45 -13.55
N SER A 228 27.35 12.17 -13.36
CA SER A 228 28.18 11.37 -14.27
C SER A 228 27.39 10.18 -14.81
N ASP A 229 27.74 8.97 -14.39
CA ASP A 229 26.98 7.74 -14.61
C ASP A 229 25.57 7.86 -13.99
N PRO A 230 24.61 6.99 -14.39
CA PRO A 230 23.27 7.02 -13.82
C PRO A 230 23.30 6.85 -12.31
N THR A 231 22.44 7.58 -11.59
CA THR A 231 22.27 7.37 -10.16
C THR A 231 21.39 6.15 -9.91
N ASP A 232 21.44 5.62 -8.69
CA ASP A 232 20.49 4.62 -8.23
C ASP A 232 19.04 5.08 -8.40
N ILE A 233 18.71 6.32 -8.02
CA ILE A 233 17.36 6.90 -8.20
C ILE A 233 16.87 6.78 -9.64
N GLU A 234 17.74 7.05 -10.62
CA GLU A 234 17.37 7.04 -12.03
C GLU A 234 17.12 5.63 -12.55
N LEU A 235 17.94 4.66 -12.13
CA LEU A 235 17.73 3.26 -12.49
C LEU A 235 16.53 2.65 -11.78
N GLU A 236 16.29 3.02 -10.52
CA GLU A 236 15.09 2.63 -9.77
C GLU A 236 13.84 3.22 -10.45
N TYR A 237 13.83 4.51 -10.82
CA TYR A 237 12.75 5.12 -11.59
C TYR A 237 12.45 4.38 -12.90
N ILE A 238 13.47 4.12 -13.72
CA ILE A 238 13.32 3.38 -14.98
C ILE A 238 12.79 1.96 -14.72
N SER A 239 13.33 1.28 -13.71
CA SER A 239 12.89 -0.07 -13.31
C SER A 239 11.42 -0.11 -12.92
N GLN A 240 10.95 0.81 -12.06
CA GLN A 240 9.55 0.90 -11.67
C GLN A 240 8.66 1.16 -12.90
N ALA A 241 9.03 2.17 -13.70
CA ALA A 241 8.27 2.60 -14.86
C ALA A 241 8.24 1.57 -16.01
N ARG A 242 9.25 0.68 -16.10
CA ARG A 242 9.34 -0.38 -17.11
C ARG A 242 8.91 -1.75 -16.60
N SER A 243 8.52 -1.88 -15.33
CA SER A 243 7.96 -3.12 -14.79
C SER A 243 6.70 -3.52 -15.57
N ASP A 244 6.41 -4.84 -15.64
CA ASP A 244 5.21 -5.32 -16.32
C ASP A 244 3.93 -4.84 -15.62
N HIS A 245 3.98 -4.73 -14.30
CA HIS A 245 2.88 -4.18 -13.49
C HIS A 245 2.53 -2.73 -13.86
N CYS A 246 3.52 -1.84 -14.03
CA CYS A 246 3.24 -0.44 -14.34
C CYS A 246 2.99 -0.21 -15.84
N ASN A 247 3.84 -0.79 -16.71
CA ASN A 247 3.78 -0.50 -18.14
C ASN A 247 2.92 -1.48 -18.95
N HIS A 248 2.47 -2.59 -18.33
CA HIS A 248 1.65 -3.61 -18.98
C HIS A 248 2.33 -4.16 -20.25
N ASN A 249 3.64 -4.41 -20.20
CA ASN A 249 4.45 -4.81 -21.34
C ASN A 249 3.93 -6.10 -22.00
N THR A 250 3.47 -7.07 -21.20
CA THR A 250 2.85 -8.30 -21.70
C THR A 250 1.59 -8.00 -22.50
N PHE A 251 0.69 -7.16 -21.97
CA PHE A 251 -0.55 -6.77 -22.65
C PHE A 251 -0.29 -5.90 -23.89
N ARG A 252 0.82 -5.14 -23.89
CA ARG A 252 1.27 -4.31 -25.02
C ARG A 252 2.22 -5.05 -25.97
N GLY A 253 2.54 -6.32 -25.71
CA GLY A 253 3.53 -7.08 -26.45
C GLY A 253 3.08 -7.50 -27.84
N LEU A 254 4.04 -7.93 -28.66
CA LEU A 254 3.85 -8.55 -29.96
C LEU A 254 3.86 -10.07 -29.80
N PHE A 255 2.77 -10.74 -30.20
CA PHE A 255 2.63 -12.19 -30.05
C PHE A 255 2.67 -12.89 -31.40
N ASN A 256 3.64 -13.79 -31.58
CA ASN A 256 3.64 -14.79 -32.63
C ASN A 256 2.82 -16.00 -32.17
N PHE A 257 1.53 -16.00 -32.48
CA PHE A 257 0.59 -17.02 -32.03
C PHE A 257 0.50 -18.19 -33.01
N ILE A 258 0.56 -19.42 -32.49
CA ILE A 258 0.36 -20.66 -33.25
C ILE A 258 -0.68 -21.53 -32.54
N ASP A 259 -1.77 -21.83 -33.25
CA ASP A 259 -2.70 -22.89 -32.87
C ASP A 259 -2.10 -24.23 -33.29
N LEU A 260 -1.71 -25.06 -32.31
CA LEU A 260 -1.09 -26.36 -32.58
C LEU A 260 -2.07 -27.43 -33.06
N GLU A 261 -3.38 -27.20 -32.96
CA GLU A 261 -4.40 -28.10 -33.50
C GLU A 261 -4.68 -27.85 -34.98
N THR A 262 -4.84 -26.58 -35.37
CA THR A 262 -5.16 -26.23 -36.76
C THR A 262 -3.92 -25.87 -37.59
N GLY A 263 -2.80 -25.58 -36.94
CA GLY A 263 -1.60 -25.03 -37.57
C GLY A 263 -1.72 -23.55 -37.93
N LYS A 264 -2.83 -22.88 -37.57
CA LYS A 264 -3.07 -21.47 -37.86
C LYS A 264 -2.01 -20.62 -37.13
N LYS A 265 -1.40 -19.70 -37.88
CA LYS A 265 -0.46 -18.70 -37.35
C LYS A 265 -1.07 -17.32 -37.43
N GLU A 266 -0.84 -16.52 -36.41
CA GLU A 266 -1.35 -15.15 -36.31
C GLU A 266 -0.32 -14.28 -35.60
N ILE A 267 -0.17 -13.03 -36.04
CA ILE A 267 0.63 -12.03 -35.33
C ILE A 267 -0.36 -11.08 -34.66
N ILE A 268 -0.29 -10.98 -33.34
CA ILE A 268 -1.14 -10.09 -32.55
C ILE A 268 -0.26 -8.97 -32.00
N ASP A 269 -0.41 -7.77 -32.55
CA ASP A 269 0.27 -6.56 -32.08
C ASP A 269 -0.57 -5.88 -31.00
N SER A 270 -0.15 -6.07 -29.74
CA SER A 270 -0.82 -5.66 -28.52
C SER A 270 -2.22 -6.28 -28.31
N LEU A 271 -2.30 -7.17 -27.32
CA LEU A 271 -3.57 -7.68 -26.81
C LEU A 271 -4.44 -6.56 -26.21
N PHE A 272 -3.83 -5.59 -25.54
CA PHE A 272 -4.53 -4.41 -25.02
C PHE A 272 -5.21 -3.62 -26.13
N LYS A 273 -4.46 -3.26 -27.18
CA LYS A 273 -4.99 -2.52 -28.33
C LYS A 273 -6.13 -3.26 -29.00
N THR A 274 -5.92 -4.56 -29.25
CA THR A 274 -6.83 -5.41 -30.02
C THR A 274 -8.09 -5.77 -29.24
N CYS A 275 -7.94 -6.22 -28.00
CA CYS A 275 -9.05 -6.79 -27.22
C CYS A 275 -9.73 -5.81 -26.27
N ILE A 276 -9.07 -4.71 -25.90
CA ILE A 276 -9.56 -3.77 -24.88
C ILE A 276 -9.77 -2.37 -25.47
N GLU A 277 -8.71 -1.72 -25.96
CA GLU A 277 -8.76 -0.32 -26.41
C GLU A 277 -9.68 -0.14 -27.62
N SER A 278 -9.44 -0.87 -28.71
CA SER A 278 -10.21 -0.69 -29.96
C SER A 278 -11.71 -0.95 -29.77
N PRO A 279 -12.15 -2.03 -29.09
CA PRO A 279 -13.56 -2.24 -28.78
C PRO A 279 -14.13 -1.14 -27.87
N THR A 280 -13.37 -0.69 -26.86
CA THR A 280 -13.80 0.35 -25.92
C THR A 280 -14.02 1.70 -26.63
N LEU A 281 -13.08 2.12 -27.48
CA LEU A 281 -13.21 3.35 -28.27
C LEU A 281 -14.37 3.27 -29.26
N THR A 282 -14.55 2.12 -29.93
CA THR A 282 -15.69 1.87 -30.82
C THR A 282 -17.03 1.99 -30.07
N LEU A 283 -17.10 1.53 -28.82
CA LEU A 283 -18.29 1.67 -27.98
C LEU A 283 -18.49 3.12 -27.54
N LYS A 284 -17.42 3.83 -27.16
CA LYS A 284 -17.48 5.24 -26.77
C LYS A 284 -18.07 6.13 -27.86
N GLU A 285 -17.70 5.91 -29.13
CA GLU A 285 -18.28 6.62 -30.27
C GLU A 285 -19.80 6.41 -30.42
N LYS A 286 -20.30 5.25 -29.98
CA LYS A 286 -21.72 4.86 -30.10
C LYS A 286 -22.54 5.17 -28.85
N LYS A 287 -21.89 5.46 -27.72
CA LYS A 287 -22.50 5.57 -26.40
C LYS A 287 -22.01 6.86 -25.73
N ASP A 288 -22.81 7.91 -25.86
CA ASP A 288 -22.55 9.24 -25.30
C ASP A 288 -22.44 9.27 -23.77
N TRP A 289 -22.95 8.25 -23.10
CA TRP A 289 -22.77 8.06 -21.65
C TRP A 289 -21.37 7.59 -21.27
N VAL A 290 -20.51 7.16 -22.20
CA VAL A 290 -19.12 6.79 -21.92
C VAL A 290 -18.25 8.06 -21.97
N VAL A 291 -17.87 8.57 -20.80
CA VAL A 291 -17.26 9.90 -20.65
C VAL A 291 -15.73 9.81 -20.71
N SER A 292 -15.12 9.04 -19.80
CA SER A 292 -13.66 8.93 -19.66
C SER A 292 -13.24 7.47 -19.53
N VAL A 293 -12.29 7.02 -20.35
CA VAL A 293 -11.79 5.63 -20.40
C VAL A 293 -10.35 5.63 -20.92
N LEU A 294 -9.54 4.64 -20.49
CA LEU A 294 -8.20 4.30 -21.02
C LEU A 294 -7.06 5.30 -20.80
N TRP A 295 -7.24 6.35 -19.99
CA TRP A 295 -6.17 7.31 -19.71
C TRP A 295 -6.06 7.76 -18.24
N ASP A 296 -7.10 7.54 -17.44
CA ASP A 296 -7.21 7.98 -16.04
C ASP A 296 -7.29 6.75 -15.12
N ASN A 297 -7.22 6.96 -13.80
CA ASN A 297 -7.17 5.90 -12.77
C ASN A 297 -8.44 5.03 -12.77
N ALA A 298 -9.55 5.53 -13.31
CA ALA A 298 -10.80 4.78 -13.42
C ALA A 298 -11.62 5.19 -14.66
N GLY A 299 -12.58 4.33 -15.02
CA GLY A 299 -13.56 4.66 -16.06
C GLY A 299 -14.70 5.50 -15.50
N ALA A 300 -15.21 6.47 -16.28
CA ALA A 300 -16.33 7.32 -15.93
C ALA A 300 -17.46 7.25 -16.95
N GLY A 301 -18.69 7.06 -16.47
CA GLY A 301 -19.92 7.09 -17.26
C GLY A 301 -20.92 8.14 -16.77
N ARG A 302 -21.91 8.50 -17.59
CA ARG A 302 -22.95 9.48 -17.29
C ARG A 302 -24.34 8.84 -17.32
N PHE A 303 -25.02 8.78 -16.18
CA PHE A 303 -26.40 8.28 -16.07
C PHE A 303 -27.44 9.36 -15.73
N ASP A 304 -26.98 10.58 -15.44
CA ASP A 304 -27.84 11.76 -15.26
C ASP A 304 -27.16 13.01 -15.87
N ARG A 305 -27.79 14.19 -15.76
CA ARG A 305 -27.26 15.43 -16.35
C ARG A 305 -26.08 16.02 -15.56
N ASP A 306 -26.11 15.85 -14.25
CA ASP A 306 -25.37 16.66 -13.30
C ASP A 306 -24.15 15.89 -12.71
N HIS A 307 -24.02 14.58 -12.97
CA HIS A 307 -22.96 13.74 -12.41
C HIS A 307 -22.32 12.76 -13.41
N TYR A 308 -21.09 12.38 -13.07
CA TYR A 308 -20.41 11.20 -13.58
C TYR A 308 -20.25 10.14 -12.50
N TYR A 309 -20.36 8.90 -12.93
CA TYR A 309 -20.24 7.70 -12.11
C TYR A 309 -18.95 6.99 -12.49
N VAL A 310 -18.08 6.81 -11.50
CA VAL A 310 -16.72 6.31 -11.67
C VAL A 310 -16.66 4.87 -11.17
N ILE A 311 -16.00 3.98 -11.91
CA ILE A 311 -15.78 2.59 -11.53
C ILE A 311 -14.37 2.12 -11.88
N THR A 312 -13.75 1.41 -10.94
CA THR A 312 -12.47 0.73 -11.12
C THR A 312 -12.42 -0.54 -10.29
N GLY A 313 -11.57 -1.47 -10.68
CA GLY A 313 -11.31 -2.69 -9.94
C GLY A 313 -9.83 -3.07 -10.01
N GLU A 314 -9.29 -3.50 -8.88
CA GLU A 314 -7.90 -3.90 -8.73
C GLU A 314 -7.80 -5.32 -8.16
N THR A 315 -6.58 -5.86 -8.18
CA THR A 315 -6.26 -7.10 -7.49
C THR A 315 -5.08 -6.91 -6.54
N HIS A 316 -5.11 -7.59 -5.41
CA HIS A 316 -4.03 -7.52 -4.43
C HIS A 316 -3.54 -8.92 -4.02
N ASN A 317 -3.33 -9.76 -5.05
CA ASN A 317 -3.17 -11.22 -4.93
C ASN A 317 -1.91 -11.64 -4.15
N SER A 318 -0.73 -11.23 -4.62
CA SER A 318 0.54 -11.69 -4.03
C SER A 318 0.68 -11.24 -2.57
N PRO A 319 0.39 -9.97 -2.22
CA PRO A 319 0.49 -9.54 -0.83
C PRO A 319 -0.56 -10.21 0.04
N SER A 320 -1.80 -10.44 -0.44
CA SER A 320 -2.83 -11.18 0.32
C SER A 320 -2.48 -12.66 0.53
N ASN A 321 -1.70 -13.25 -0.38
CA ASN A 321 -1.24 -14.62 -0.26
C ASN A 321 -0.13 -14.79 0.79
N MET A 322 0.74 -13.77 0.91
CA MET A 322 1.77 -13.70 1.95
C MET A 322 1.16 -13.33 3.29
N GLU A 323 0.24 -12.37 3.26
CA GLU A 323 -0.32 -11.78 4.44
C GLU A 323 -1.74 -11.29 4.18
N ALA A 324 -2.69 -12.12 4.60
CA ALA A 324 -4.08 -11.99 4.24
C ALA A 324 -4.71 -10.67 4.69
N TYR A 325 -4.42 -10.19 5.89
CA TYR A 325 -5.07 -8.97 6.41
C TYR A 325 -4.48 -7.72 5.77
N GLY A 326 -3.16 -7.54 5.84
CA GLY A 326 -2.42 -6.40 5.29
C GLY A 326 -2.57 -6.29 3.79
N GLY A 327 -2.41 -7.40 3.06
CA GLY A 327 -2.60 -7.42 1.61
C GLY A 327 -4.04 -7.05 1.20
N ALA A 328 -5.05 -7.51 1.93
CA ALA A 328 -6.43 -7.22 1.59
C ALA A 328 -6.86 -5.80 1.99
N ILE A 329 -6.42 -5.29 3.15
CA ILE A 329 -6.73 -3.92 3.56
C ILE A 329 -6.07 -2.92 2.60
N THR A 330 -4.81 -3.12 2.20
CA THR A 330 -4.15 -2.24 1.22
C THR A 330 -4.77 -2.35 -0.16
N GLY A 331 -5.29 -3.53 -0.53
CA GLY A 331 -6.11 -3.68 -1.73
C GLY A 331 -7.33 -2.77 -1.71
N ILE A 332 -8.20 -2.90 -0.71
CA ILE A 332 -9.47 -2.14 -0.69
C ILE A 332 -9.23 -0.62 -0.53
N VAL A 333 -8.27 -0.20 0.29
CA VAL A 333 -7.95 1.24 0.40
C VAL A 333 -7.15 1.73 -0.80
N GLY A 334 -6.39 0.87 -1.48
CA GLY A 334 -5.71 1.17 -2.73
C GLY A 334 -6.71 1.58 -3.82
N VAL A 335 -7.63 0.67 -4.16
CA VAL A 335 -8.66 0.90 -5.18
C VAL A 335 -9.58 2.08 -4.84
N TYR A 336 -9.74 2.43 -3.56
CA TYR A 336 -10.47 3.63 -3.16
C TYR A 336 -9.76 4.92 -3.57
N ARG A 337 -8.44 4.94 -3.73
CA ARG A 337 -7.73 6.13 -4.20
C ARG A 337 -7.95 6.40 -5.68
N ASP A 338 -8.25 5.38 -6.48
CA ASP A 338 -8.47 5.56 -7.92
C ASP A 338 -9.64 6.51 -8.23
N PRO A 339 -10.86 6.36 -7.65
CA PRO A 339 -11.92 7.36 -7.85
C PRO A 339 -11.58 8.73 -7.24
N LEU A 340 -10.80 8.78 -6.15
CA LEU A 340 -10.29 10.04 -5.60
C LEU A 340 -9.35 10.76 -6.58
N GLY A 341 -8.58 10.00 -7.36
CA GLY A 341 -7.68 10.48 -8.40
C GLY A 341 -8.36 10.72 -9.74
N THR A 342 -9.55 10.16 -9.99
CA THR A 342 -10.21 10.25 -11.30
C THR A 342 -10.82 11.62 -11.54
N GLY A 343 -10.52 12.22 -12.70
CA GLY A 343 -10.89 13.60 -13.00
C GLY A 343 -10.38 14.56 -11.93
N LYS A 344 -11.21 15.51 -11.49
CA LYS A 344 -10.91 16.42 -10.37
C LYS A 344 -11.25 15.81 -9.00
N GLY A 345 -11.58 14.52 -8.95
CA GLY A 345 -11.83 13.74 -7.74
C GLY A 345 -13.30 13.36 -7.52
N SER A 346 -13.53 12.11 -7.11
CA SER A 346 -14.87 11.55 -6.89
C SER A 346 -15.16 11.24 -5.43
N LYS A 347 -16.43 11.35 -5.05
CA LYS A 347 -16.92 10.87 -3.76
C LYS A 347 -17.14 9.37 -3.86
N LEU A 348 -16.45 8.59 -3.03
CA LEU A 348 -16.68 7.15 -2.93
C LEU A 348 -18.09 6.86 -2.39
N VAL A 349 -18.77 5.89 -3.01
CA VAL A 349 -20.14 5.49 -2.63
C VAL A 349 -20.27 4.01 -2.32
N MET A 350 -19.42 3.16 -2.88
CA MET A 350 -19.54 1.71 -2.74
C MET A 350 -18.22 0.99 -3.01
N GLY A 351 -17.95 -0.06 -2.22
CA GLY A 351 -16.96 -1.08 -2.50
C GLY A 351 -17.60 -2.42 -2.93
N SER A 352 -16.84 -3.29 -3.57
CA SER A 352 -17.22 -4.69 -3.85
C SER A 352 -15.99 -5.59 -3.84
N TYR A 353 -16.18 -6.91 -3.76
CA TYR A 353 -15.08 -7.88 -3.72
C TYR A 353 -15.32 -9.13 -4.58
N GLY A 354 -14.22 -9.79 -4.98
CA GLY A 354 -14.24 -11.13 -5.55
C GLY A 354 -13.07 -11.93 -5.02
N TYR A 355 -13.32 -13.08 -4.39
CA TYR A 355 -12.26 -13.91 -3.82
C TYR A 355 -12.20 -15.27 -4.51
N CYS A 356 -11.00 -15.71 -4.86
CA CYS A 356 -10.75 -17.08 -5.31
C CYS A 356 -9.74 -17.74 -4.39
N VAL A 357 -10.16 -18.76 -3.65
CA VAL A 357 -9.37 -19.37 -2.57
C VAL A 357 -9.43 -20.90 -2.60
N GLY A 358 -8.49 -21.54 -1.90
CA GLY A 358 -8.54 -22.99 -1.67
C GLY A 358 -9.78 -23.40 -0.83
N PRO A 359 -10.19 -24.69 -0.85
CA PRO A 359 -11.33 -25.16 -0.07
C PRO A 359 -11.20 -24.82 1.43
N PHE A 360 -12.29 -24.34 2.04
CA PHE A 360 -12.29 -23.88 3.43
C PHE A 360 -11.93 -24.95 4.47
N ASP A 361 -12.20 -26.21 4.15
CA ASP A 361 -11.97 -27.41 4.96
C ASP A 361 -10.81 -28.27 4.43
N TYR A 362 -9.89 -27.67 3.67
CA TYR A 362 -8.78 -28.36 3.04
C TYR A 362 -7.95 -29.18 4.04
N SER A 363 -7.88 -30.50 3.80
CA SER A 363 -7.15 -31.47 4.63
C SER A 363 -6.13 -32.28 3.83
N GLY A 364 -5.77 -31.81 2.63
CA GLY A 364 -4.85 -32.52 1.74
C GLY A 364 -3.37 -32.38 2.13
N ASN A 365 -2.52 -33.05 1.36
CA ASN A 365 -1.08 -33.14 1.64
C ASN A 365 -0.29 -31.86 1.35
N LEU A 366 -0.81 -30.95 0.50
CA LEU A 366 -0.11 -29.70 0.21
C LEU A 366 -0.17 -28.80 1.44
N LYS A 367 0.93 -28.13 1.74
CA LYS A 367 1.01 -27.20 2.85
C LYS A 367 1.17 -25.78 2.29
N PRO A 368 0.06 -25.11 1.94
CA PRO A 368 0.13 -23.71 1.53
C PRO A 368 0.69 -22.86 2.68
N HIS A 369 1.27 -21.70 2.35
CA HIS A 369 1.84 -20.78 3.35
C HIS A 369 0.82 -20.43 4.44
N LEU A 370 -0.41 -20.10 4.02
CA LEU A 370 -1.57 -19.97 4.90
C LEU A 370 -2.60 -21.03 4.55
N HIS A 371 -3.14 -21.69 5.58
CA HIS A 371 -4.30 -22.58 5.41
C HIS A 371 -5.46 -21.78 4.78
N PRO A 372 -6.21 -22.32 3.79
CA PRO A 372 -7.22 -21.54 3.06
C PRO A 372 -8.28 -20.85 3.95
N ARG A 373 -8.71 -21.52 5.02
CA ARG A 373 -9.55 -20.91 6.08
C ARG A 373 -8.95 -19.63 6.66
N ARG A 374 -7.68 -19.70 7.10
CA ARG A 374 -6.97 -18.55 7.70
C ARG A 374 -6.78 -17.43 6.68
N LEU A 375 -6.42 -17.79 5.45
CA LEU A 375 -6.27 -16.83 4.36
C LEU A 375 -7.58 -16.09 4.09
N LEU A 376 -8.69 -16.82 3.95
CA LEU A 376 -10.00 -16.21 3.70
C LEU A 376 -10.46 -15.33 4.87
N ASP A 377 -10.32 -15.80 6.11
CA ASP A 377 -10.70 -15.02 7.31
C ASP A 377 -9.89 -13.71 7.39
N GLY A 378 -8.59 -13.75 7.12
CA GLY A 378 -7.74 -12.55 7.08
C GLY A 378 -8.10 -11.59 5.95
N VAL A 379 -8.40 -12.10 4.75
CA VAL A 379 -8.85 -11.27 3.61
C VAL A 379 -10.17 -10.57 3.92
N ILE A 380 -11.14 -11.30 4.49
CA ILE A 380 -12.43 -10.75 4.90
C ILE A 380 -12.23 -9.66 5.96
N GLU A 381 -11.43 -9.93 6.99
CA GLU A 381 -11.11 -8.96 8.04
C GLU A 381 -10.46 -7.69 7.45
N GLY A 382 -9.50 -7.84 6.54
CA GLY A 382 -8.82 -6.70 5.90
C GLY A 382 -9.75 -5.83 5.05
N VAL A 383 -10.56 -6.43 4.17
CA VAL A 383 -11.52 -5.68 3.34
C VAL A 383 -12.61 -5.03 4.19
N ARG A 384 -13.15 -5.75 5.18
CA ARG A 384 -14.15 -5.23 6.11
C ARG A 384 -13.63 -4.02 6.87
N ASP A 385 -12.43 -4.13 7.44
CA ASP A 385 -11.84 -3.07 8.24
C ASP A 385 -11.50 -1.84 7.39
N GLY A 386 -10.98 -2.03 6.17
CA GLY A 386 -10.76 -0.94 5.22
C GLY A 386 -12.05 -0.20 4.85
N GLY A 387 -13.07 -0.93 4.40
CA GLY A 387 -14.38 -0.34 4.05
C GLY A 387 -15.06 0.36 5.23
N ASN A 388 -15.16 -0.31 6.39
CA ASN A 388 -15.83 0.23 7.57
C ASN A 388 -15.15 1.48 8.10
N LYS A 389 -13.81 1.47 8.23
CA LYS A 389 -13.07 2.61 8.78
C LYS A 389 -13.00 3.79 7.78
N SER A 390 -13.06 3.51 6.47
CA SER A 390 -13.26 4.54 5.44
C SER A 390 -14.71 5.04 5.35
N GLY A 391 -15.67 4.37 5.99
CA GLY A 391 -17.09 4.68 5.92
C GLY A 391 -17.73 4.39 4.56
N ILE A 392 -17.16 3.44 3.80
CA ILE A 392 -17.63 3.04 2.47
C ILE A 392 -18.24 1.63 2.56
N PRO A 393 -19.52 1.45 2.20
CA PRO A 393 -20.16 0.14 2.31
C PRO A 393 -19.67 -0.81 1.20
N THR A 394 -19.36 -2.05 1.58
CA THR A 394 -19.07 -3.14 0.64
C THR A 394 -20.32 -3.96 0.41
N THR A 395 -21.08 -3.66 -0.65
CA THR A 395 -22.47 -4.15 -0.80
C THR A 395 -22.63 -5.40 -1.64
N PHE A 396 -21.63 -5.76 -2.44
CA PHE A 396 -21.66 -6.93 -3.32
C PHE A 396 -20.34 -7.68 -3.24
N GLY A 397 -20.40 -8.98 -3.56
CA GLY A 397 -19.20 -9.76 -3.81
C GLY A 397 -19.46 -11.23 -4.06
N GLN A 398 -18.39 -11.95 -4.39
CA GLN A 398 -18.43 -13.39 -4.67
C GLN A 398 -17.21 -14.09 -4.08
N VAL A 399 -17.38 -15.37 -3.72
CA VAL A 399 -16.28 -16.24 -3.29
C VAL A 399 -16.33 -17.53 -4.11
N LEU A 400 -15.21 -17.89 -4.70
CA LEU A 400 -15.01 -19.14 -5.45
C LEU A 400 -13.98 -20.01 -4.74
N PHE A 401 -14.36 -21.26 -4.47
CA PHE A 401 -13.47 -22.26 -3.87
C PHE A 401 -12.93 -23.21 -4.93
N SER A 402 -11.60 -23.36 -5.01
CA SER A 402 -10.97 -24.38 -5.85
C SER A 402 -9.59 -24.77 -5.32
N PRO A 403 -9.23 -26.07 -5.29
CA PRO A 403 -7.87 -26.49 -4.95
C PRO A 403 -6.77 -25.85 -5.81
N ARG A 404 -7.12 -25.33 -6.99
CA ARG A 404 -6.18 -24.61 -7.87
C ARG A 404 -5.64 -23.30 -7.26
N TYR A 405 -6.36 -22.71 -6.31
CA TYR A 405 -5.94 -21.51 -5.61
C TYR A 405 -5.14 -21.78 -4.32
N LEU A 406 -4.69 -23.03 -4.09
CA LEU A 406 -3.81 -23.35 -2.96
C LEU A 406 -2.42 -22.72 -3.08
N GLY A 407 -1.92 -22.51 -4.30
CA GLY A 407 -0.62 -21.87 -4.52
C GLY A 407 -0.67 -20.35 -4.44
N LYS A 408 -1.75 -19.76 -4.96
CA LYS A 408 -1.97 -18.30 -4.98
C LYS A 408 -3.47 -18.01 -4.97
N CYS A 409 -3.94 -17.27 -3.97
CA CYS A 409 -5.30 -16.73 -3.95
C CYS A 409 -5.48 -15.59 -4.96
N LEU A 410 -6.72 -15.31 -5.36
CA LEU A 410 -7.08 -14.07 -6.04
C LEU A 410 -7.97 -13.22 -5.13
N VAL A 411 -7.62 -11.96 -4.98
CA VAL A 411 -8.34 -10.97 -4.17
C VAL A 411 -8.61 -9.77 -5.06
N PHE A 412 -9.83 -9.72 -5.60
CA PHE A 412 -10.36 -8.60 -6.36
C PHE A 412 -11.10 -7.65 -5.44
N VAL A 413 -10.90 -6.37 -5.64
CA VAL A 413 -11.63 -5.29 -4.98
C VAL A 413 -12.09 -4.28 -6.02
N THR A 414 -13.21 -3.62 -5.78
CA THR A 414 -13.80 -2.66 -6.72
C THR A 414 -14.25 -1.44 -5.95
N ALA A 415 -14.12 -0.27 -6.56
CA ALA A 415 -14.61 0.99 -6.04
C ALA A 415 -15.56 1.64 -7.03
N VAL A 416 -16.64 2.23 -6.49
CA VAL A 416 -17.53 3.10 -7.24
C VAL A 416 -17.56 4.47 -6.58
N GLY A 417 -17.44 5.50 -7.41
CA GLY A 417 -17.51 6.90 -7.00
C GLY A 417 -18.51 7.71 -7.82
N ILE A 418 -18.79 8.92 -7.35
CA ILE A 418 -19.61 9.91 -8.06
C ILE A 418 -18.91 11.27 -8.00
N MET A 419 -18.87 11.98 -9.13
CA MET A 419 -18.37 13.36 -9.22
C MET A 419 -19.37 14.23 -9.96
N PRO A 420 -19.45 15.54 -9.69
CA PRO A 420 -20.25 16.44 -10.51
C PRO A 420 -19.76 16.40 -11.96
N SER A 421 -20.63 16.64 -12.94
CA SER A 421 -20.24 16.66 -14.35
C SER A 421 -19.36 17.87 -14.69
N GLN A 422 -19.45 18.93 -13.88
CA GLN A 422 -18.65 20.13 -14.00
C GLN A 422 -18.16 20.64 -12.65
N VAL A 423 -16.98 21.23 -12.63
CA VAL A 423 -16.39 21.97 -11.51
C VAL A 423 -15.99 23.35 -12.02
N ASN A 424 -16.58 24.42 -11.47
CA ASN A 424 -16.39 25.81 -11.92
C ASN A 424 -16.61 26.01 -13.43
N GLY A 425 -17.60 25.32 -14.01
CA GLY A 425 -17.95 25.42 -15.43
C GLY A 425 -17.06 24.61 -16.38
N GLU A 426 -16.05 23.91 -15.85
CA GLU A 426 -15.21 23.00 -16.63
C GLU A 426 -15.65 21.54 -16.42
N PRO A 427 -15.59 20.68 -17.45
CA PRO A 427 -15.86 19.25 -17.30
C PRO A 427 -14.97 18.61 -16.22
N ALA A 428 -15.58 17.94 -15.25
CA ALA A 428 -14.86 17.43 -14.07
C ALA A 428 -13.94 16.26 -14.37
N GLU A 429 -14.17 15.53 -15.47
CA GLU A 429 -13.30 14.45 -15.92
C GLU A 429 -11.96 14.96 -16.47
N LYS A 430 -11.87 16.25 -16.82
CA LYS A 430 -10.65 16.82 -17.39
C LYS A 430 -9.74 17.33 -16.28
N LYS A 431 -8.50 16.84 -16.29
CA LYS A 431 -7.39 17.29 -15.45
C LYS A 431 -6.12 17.31 -16.28
N GLN A 432 -5.21 18.24 -15.96
CA GLN A 432 -3.86 18.27 -16.52
C GLN A 432 -2.97 19.15 -15.64
N THR A 433 -1.68 18.88 -15.64
CA THR A 433 -0.68 19.75 -15.01
C THR A 433 -0.25 20.83 -16.01
N SER A 434 0.23 21.96 -15.52
CA SER A 434 0.79 23.03 -16.33
C SER A 434 2.10 23.54 -15.74
N PRO A 435 3.02 24.08 -16.56
CA PRO A 435 4.24 24.72 -16.06
C PRO A 435 3.92 25.77 -15.00
N GLY A 436 4.57 25.67 -13.84
CA GLY A 436 4.35 26.56 -12.70
C GLY A 436 3.36 26.04 -11.66
N ASP A 437 2.58 24.99 -11.95
CA ASP A 437 1.76 24.33 -10.92
C ASP A 437 2.65 23.73 -9.83
N LEU A 438 2.20 23.82 -8.58
CA LEU A 438 2.89 23.25 -7.43
C LEU A 438 2.60 21.75 -7.35
N ILE A 439 3.62 20.96 -7.01
CA ILE A 439 3.48 19.53 -6.73
C ILE A 439 3.28 19.36 -5.23
N ILE A 440 2.14 18.81 -4.83
CA ILE A 440 1.78 18.62 -3.42
C ILE A 440 1.57 17.13 -3.16
N MET A 441 2.26 16.62 -2.16
CA MET A 441 1.95 15.31 -1.58
C MET A 441 0.96 15.50 -0.44
N CYS A 442 -0.16 14.77 -0.48
CA CYS A 442 -1.18 14.77 0.56
C CYS A 442 -1.31 13.39 1.20
N GLY A 443 -1.51 13.34 2.52
CA GLY A 443 -1.88 12.12 3.25
C GLY A 443 -0.72 11.52 4.04
N GLY A 444 -0.51 10.21 3.90
CA GLY A 444 0.43 9.42 4.71
C GLY A 444 1.91 9.77 4.50
N ARG A 445 2.74 9.58 5.53
CA ARG A 445 4.20 9.81 5.43
C ARG A 445 4.93 8.67 4.72
N VAL A 446 6.05 8.99 4.09
CA VAL A 446 6.93 8.04 3.37
C VAL A 446 7.80 7.24 4.32
N GLY A 447 7.78 5.92 4.17
CA GLY A 447 8.66 4.96 4.83
C GLY A 447 9.27 3.99 3.83
N LYS A 448 10.03 3.02 4.34
CA LYS A 448 10.55 1.88 3.57
C LYS A 448 9.47 0.82 3.32
N ASP A 449 8.30 1.25 2.85
CA ASP A 449 7.12 0.43 2.68
C ASP A 449 6.95 0.02 1.21
N GLY A 450 6.79 -1.27 0.95
CA GLY A 450 6.49 -1.78 -0.40
C GLY A 450 7.52 -1.45 -1.47
N ILE A 451 8.73 -1.07 -1.09
CA ILE A 451 9.83 -0.89 -2.05
C ILE A 451 9.98 -2.17 -2.87
N HIS A 452 10.07 -2.00 -4.19
CA HIS A 452 10.13 -3.11 -5.16
C HIS A 452 8.84 -3.96 -5.21
N GLY A 453 7.70 -3.44 -4.74
CA GLY A 453 6.41 -4.13 -4.79
C GLY A 453 5.98 -4.46 -6.22
N VAL A 454 6.00 -3.48 -7.13
CA VAL A 454 5.64 -3.72 -8.53
C VAL A 454 6.64 -4.59 -9.28
N THR A 455 7.94 -4.46 -9.02
CA THR A 455 8.96 -5.34 -9.63
C THR A 455 8.83 -6.77 -9.13
N ALA A 456 8.65 -6.99 -7.82
CA ALA A 456 8.43 -8.32 -7.24
C ALA A 456 7.11 -8.95 -7.70
N SER A 457 6.06 -8.16 -7.88
CA SER A 457 4.78 -8.66 -8.41
C SER A 457 4.86 -9.10 -9.88
N SER A 458 5.85 -8.59 -10.63
CA SER A 458 6.13 -8.92 -12.02
C SER A 458 7.01 -10.18 -12.17
N GLU A 459 7.58 -10.71 -11.08
CA GLU A 459 8.38 -11.94 -11.08
C GLU A 459 7.56 -13.18 -10.68
N SER A 460 8.02 -14.36 -11.11
CA SER A 460 7.47 -15.63 -10.62
C SER A 460 7.87 -15.83 -9.17
N PHE A 461 6.88 -16.05 -8.29
CA PHE A 461 7.09 -16.16 -6.85
C PHE A 461 8.15 -17.21 -6.48
N SER A 462 9.15 -16.82 -5.68
CA SER A 462 10.19 -17.70 -5.16
C SER A 462 10.44 -17.46 -3.66
N GLU A 463 11.07 -18.43 -2.98
CA GLU A 463 11.44 -18.34 -1.55
C GLU A 463 12.36 -17.14 -1.23
N ASN A 464 13.01 -16.54 -2.23
CA ASN A 464 13.92 -15.41 -2.07
C ASN A 464 13.24 -14.04 -2.24
N THR A 465 11.92 -14.00 -2.47
CA THR A 465 11.17 -12.74 -2.60
C THR A 465 11.15 -12.03 -1.23
N PRO A 466 11.73 -10.81 -1.08
CA PRO A 466 11.85 -10.16 0.23
C PRO A 466 10.49 -9.94 0.89
N ALA A 467 10.35 -10.25 2.18
CA ALA A 467 9.09 -10.05 2.93
C ALA A 467 8.75 -8.57 3.21
N GLY A 468 9.48 -7.61 2.64
CA GLY A 468 9.31 -6.16 2.83
C GLY A 468 8.04 -5.56 2.19
N HIS A 469 7.19 -6.39 1.59
CA HIS A 469 6.03 -5.97 0.81
C HIS A 469 4.73 -5.80 1.61
N VAL A 470 4.67 -6.22 2.88
CA VAL A 470 3.41 -6.19 3.64
C VAL A 470 3.27 -4.87 4.40
N GLN A 471 2.30 -4.08 3.97
CA GLN A 471 1.95 -2.81 4.61
C GLN A 471 0.62 -2.95 5.35
N ILE A 472 0.42 -2.13 6.38
CA ILE A 472 -0.89 -1.94 7.02
C ILE A 472 -1.43 -0.60 6.54
N GLY A 473 -2.55 -0.62 5.82
CA GLY A 473 -3.24 0.61 5.43
C GLY A 473 -3.81 1.38 6.62
N ASP A 474 -3.98 2.69 6.47
CA ASP A 474 -4.55 3.64 7.43
C ASP A 474 -5.84 4.29 6.89
N PRO A 475 -6.99 3.58 6.96
CA PRO A 475 -8.25 4.08 6.42
C PRO A 475 -8.69 5.43 7.01
N TYR A 476 -8.28 5.77 8.23
CA TYR A 476 -8.63 7.05 8.86
C TYR A 476 -7.92 8.22 8.18
N THR A 477 -6.62 8.08 7.90
CA THR A 477 -5.86 9.06 7.11
C THR A 477 -6.49 9.24 5.73
N GLN A 478 -6.83 8.13 5.05
CA GLN A 478 -7.53 8.19 3.77
C GLN A 478 -8.89 8.89 3.86
N LYS A 479 -9.67 8.62 4.91
CA LYS A 479 -10.99 9.24 5.10
C LYS A 479 -10.88 10.76 5.30
N LYS A 480 -9.95 11.23 6.15
CA LYS A 480 -9.64 12.66 6.32
C LYS A 480 -9.28 13.29 4.97
N MET A 481 -8.40 12.63 4.21
CA MET A 481 -7.98 13.07 2.87
C MET A 481 -9.13 13.11 1.87
N HIS A 482 -10.01 12.10 1.85
CA HIS A 482 -11.17 12.05 0.97
C HIS A 482 -12.09 13.27 1.18
N ASP A 483 -12.46 13.58 2.42
CA ASP A 483 -13.34 14.71 2.72
C ASP A 483 -12.69 16.07 2.38
N PHE A 484 -11.39 16.19 2.65
CA PHE A 484 -10.58 17.34 2.24
C PHE A 484 -10.59 17.56 0.72
N LEU A 485 -10.28 16.51 -0.05
CA LEU A 485 -10.14 16.60 -1.50
C LEU A 485 -11.46 16.94 -2.19
N LEU A 486 -12.59 16.45 -1.68
CA LEU A 486 -13.91 16.84 -2.19
C LEU A 486 -14.16 18.34 -2.02
N GLN A 487 -13.81 18.90 -0.86
CA GLN A 487 -13.95 20.34 -0.63
C GLN A 487 -12.99 21.15 -1.52
N ALA A 488 -11.73 20.70 -1.65
CA ALA A 488 -10.75 21.36 -2.51
C ALA A 488 -11.15 21.33 -4.00
N ARG A 489 -11.77 20.23 -4.45
CA ARG A 489 -12.38 20.12 -5.78
C ARG A 489 -13.52 21.11 -5.95
N ASP A 490 -14.46 21.15 -5.02
CA ASP A 490 -15.66 21.99 -5.13
C ASP A 490 -15.31 23.49 -5.13
N GLU A 491 -14.20 23.88 -4.49
CA GLU A 491 -13.63 25.23 -4.57
C GLU A 491 -12.77 25.47 -5.84
N GLY A 492 -12.56 24.46 -6.68
CA GLY A 492 -11.81 24.54 -7.93
C GLY A 492 -10.31 24.75 -7.77
N LEU A 493 -9.73 24.18 -6.71
CA LEU A 493 -8.30 24.32 -6.39
C LEU A 493 -7.43 23.25 -7.09
N ILE A 494 -8.03 22.15 -7.52
CA ILE A 494 -7.32 20.99 -8.09
C ILE A 494 -7.21 21.14 -9.61
N SER A 495 -5.98 21.26 -10.11
CA SER A 495 -5.69 21.24 -11.56
C SER A 495 -5.46 19.81 -12.06
N PHE A 496 -4.78 19.01 -11.23
CA PHE A 496 -4.54 17.58 -11.46
C PHE A 496 -4.48 16.85 -10.12
N ILE A 497 -4.91 15.59 -10.11
CA ILE A 497 -4.78 14.70 -8.96
C ILE A 497 -4.56 13.27 -9.45
N THR A 498 -3.75 12.50 -8.74
CA THR A 498 -3.59 11.06 -8.94
C THR A 498 -3.15 10.39 -7.63
N ASP A 499 -3.38 9.09 -7.50
CA ASP A 499 -2.94 8.33 -6.35
C ASP A 499 -1.43 8.02 -6.38
N ASN A 500 -0.88 7.65 -5.23
CA ASN A 500 0.45 7.08 -5.14
C ASN A 500 0.34 5.58 -4.80
N GLY A 501 0.24 4.75 -5.84
CA GLY A 501 0.27 3.30 -5.76
C GLY A 501 1.66 2.72 -6.09
N GLY A 502 1.69 1.83 -7.07
CA GLY A 502 2.91 1.17 -7.55
C GLY A 502 3.96 2.17 -8.05
N GLY A 503 5.20 2.05 -7.56
CA GLY A 503 6.28 3.00 -7.85
C GLY A 503 6.11 4.39 -7.23
N GLY A 504 5.07 4.64 -6.43
CA GLY A 504 4.92 5.81 -5.56
C GLY A 504 4.99 7.19 -6.22
N LEU A 505 5.86 8.05 -5.69
CA LEU A 505 6.06 9.41 -6.23
C LEU A 505 6.65 9.34 -7.65
N SER A 506 7.46 8.33 -7.93
CA SER A 506 8.10 8.14 -9.23
C SER A 506 7.13 7.94 -10.38
N SER A 507 6.07 7.14 -10.19
CA SER A 507 5.02 6.94 -11.20
C SER A 507 4.12 8.17 -11.25
N SER A 508 3.51 8.54 -10.13
CA SER A 508 2.54 9.64 -10.09
C SER A 508 3.08 10.98 -10.63
N ILE A 509 4.29 11.38 -10.25
CA ILE A 509 4.91 12.62 -10.72
C ILE A 509 5.52 12.42 -12.10
N GLY A 510 6.18 11.29 -12.36
CA GLY A 510 6.78 11.00 -13.66
C GLY A 510 5.77 10.96 -14.81
N GLU A 511 4.56 10.42 -14.57
CA GLU A 511 3.46 10.40 -15.53
C GLU A 511 2.82 11.78 -15.66
N SER A 512 2.50 12.44 -14.54
CA SER A 512 1.83 13.74 -14.56
C SER A 512 2.71 14.87 -15.09
N ALA A 513 4.03 14.77 -14.99
CA ALA A 513 4.96 15.74 -15.55
C ALA A 513 5.02 15.70 -17.09
N ARG A 514 4.49 14.65 -17.74
CA ARG A 514 4.39 14.59 -19.21
C ARG A 514 3.42 15.62 -19.77
N PHE A 515 2.36 15.96 -19.03
CA PHE A 515 1.40 16.98 -19.45
C PHE A 515 2.01 18.40 -19.42
N SER A 516 2.81 18.70 -18.41
CA SER A 516 3.50 20.00 -18.29
C SER A 516 4.79 20.09 -19.11
N GLY A 517 5.42 18.96 -19.41
CA GLY A 517 6.70 18.89 -20.10
C GLY A 517 7.91 18.88 -19.15
N GLY A 518 7.76 18.46 -17.90
CA GLY A 518 8.85 18.40 -16.92
C GLY A 518 8.43 18.74 -15.48
N CYS A 519 9.33 18.52 -14.54
CA CYS A 519 9.15 18.92 -13.15
C CYS A 519 10.47 19.05 -12.39
N ILE A 520 10.41 19.76 -11.26
CA ILE A 520 11.46 19.78 -10.23
C ILE A 520 10.86 19.31 -8.92
N VAL A 521 11.45 18.28 -8.30
CA VAL A 521 11.05 17.72 -7.00
C VAL A 521 12.19 17.87 -6.00
N GLU A 522 11.87 18.27 -4.78
CA GLU A 522 12.79 18.45 -3.65
C GLU A 522 12.46 17.40 -2.58
N LEU A 523 13.21 16.30 -2.58
CA LEU A 523 12.96 15.11 -1.75
C LEU A 523 13.11 15.39 -0.24
N GLU A 524 13.92 16.38 0.14
CA GLU A 524 14.08 16.82 1.53
C GLU A 524 12.79 17.39 2.14
N LYS A 525 11.83 17.79 1.28
CA LYS A 525 10.51 18.29 1.72
C LYS A 525 9.48 17.17 1.90
N VAL A 526 9.77 15.94 1.46
CA VAL A 526 8.82 14.83 1.54
C VAL A 526 8.66 14.41 3.00
N PRO A 527 7.44 14.38 3.56
CA PRO A 527 7.21 13.95 4.94
C PRO A 527 7.61 12.47 5.14
N LEU A 528 8.53 12.19 6.06
CA LEU A 528 9.04 10.84 6.32
C LEU A 528 8.51 10.28 7.65
N LYS A 529 8.29 8.96 7.71
CA LYS A 529 7.93 8.23 8.96
C LYS A 529 9.10 8.18 9.94
N TYR A 530 10.32 8.09 9.41
CA TYR A 530 11.58 8.06 10.15
C TYR A 530 12.71 8.56 9.25
N GLU A 531 13.72 9.15 9.85
CA GLU A 531 14.92 9.62 9.14
C GLU A 531 15.80 8.46 8.65
N GLY A 532 16.71 8.76 7.73
CA GLY A 532 17.73 7.82 7.25
C GLY A 532 17.37 7.06 5.97
N LEU A 533 16.23 7.36 5.33
CA LEU A 533 15.91 6.80 4.02
C LEU A 533 16.85 7.36 2.94
N ASP A 534 17.37 6.50 2.08
CA ASP A 534 18.08 6.93 0.88
C ASP A 534 17.11 7.65 -0.07
N GLN A 535 17.64 8.55 -0.91
CA GLN A 535 16.81 9.36 -1.81
C GLN A 535 15.99 8.50 -2.79
N TRP A 536 16.53 7.36 -3.24
CA TRP A 536 15.79 6.44 -4.09
C TRP A 536 14.64 5.78 -3.33
N GLU A 537 14.82 5.45 -2.05
CA GLU A 537 13.77 4.88 -1.20
C GLU A 537 12.61 5.87 -1.02
N ILE A 538 12.90 7.16 -0.83
CA ILE A 538 11.87 8.20 -0.75
C ILE A 538 11.08 8.28 -2.06
N TRP A 539 11.79 8.23 -3.19
CA TRP A 539 11.21 8.43 -4.52
C TRP A 539 10.29 7.29 -4.98
N ILE A 540 10.68 6.03 -4.72
CA ILE A 540 9.94 4.86 -5.18
C ILE A 540 9.11 4.17 -4.10
N SER A 541 9.12 4.69 -2.86
CA SER A 541 8.33 4.13 -1.77
C SER A 541 6.86 4.00 -2.14
N GLU A 542 6.27 2.86 -1.81
CA GLU A 542 4.86 2.54 -2.03
C GLU A 542 4.04 2.69 -0.73
N SER A 543 4.48 3.53 0.23
CA SER A 543 3.70 3.84 1.43
C SER A 543 2.26 4.21 1.09
N GLN A 544 1.30 3.71 1.86
CA GLN A 544 -0.12 3.92 1.59
C GLN A 544 -0.64 5.32 1.96
N GLU A 545 -1.89 5.56 1.54
CA GLU A 545 -2.72 6.75 1.80
C GLU A 545 -2.13 8.07 1.31
N ARG A 546 -1.49 8.06 0.13
CA ARG A 546 -0.91 9.25 -0.46
C ARG A 546 -1.54 9.58 -1.81
N MET A 547 -1.65 10.88 -2.10
CA MET A 547 -2.05 11.44 -3.39
C MET A 547 -1.06 12.52 -3.82
N THR A 548 -0.80 12.60 -5.13
CA THR A 548 -0.12 13.74 -5.76
C THR A 548 -1.19 14.70 -6.30
N VAL A 549 -1.14 15.97 -5.88
CA VAL A 549 -2.08 17.02 -6.29
C VAL A 549 -1.33 18.20 -6.90
N ALA A 550 -1.80 18.68 -8.05
CA ALA A 550 -1.32 19.90 -8.68
C ALA A 550 -2.25 21.08 -8.39
N VAL A 551 -1.69 22.16 -7.83
CA VAL A 551 -2.42 23.37 -7.44
C VAL A 551 -1.68 24.60 -7.96
N LYS A 552 -2.42 25.61 -8.42
CA LYS A 552 -1.82 26.86 -8.90
C LYS A 552 -1.19 27.64 -7.73
N PRO A 553 -0.04 28.31 -7.92
CA PRO A 553 0.65 29.00 -6.84
C PRO A 553 -0.20 30.02 -6.07
N HIS A 554 -1.13 30.71 -6.72
CA HIS A 554 -2.00 31.70 -6.06
C HIS A 554 -3.16 31.09 -5.25
N GLN A 555 -3.38 29.76 -5.35
CA GLN A 555 -4.42 29.02 -4.63
C GLN A 555 -3.86 28.22 -3.45
N ILE A 556 -2.53 28.19 -3.26
CA ILE A 556 -1.88 27.31 -2.28
C ILE A 556 -2.31 27.58 -0.84
N ASP A 557 -2.42 28.85 -0.45
CA ASP A 557 -2.76 29.21 0.93
C ASP A 557 -4.14 28.67 1.31
N ARG A 558 -5.11 28.79 0.39
CA ARG A 558 -6.44 28.26 0.59
C ARG A 558 -6.44 26.72 0.65
N PHE A 559 -5.67 26.07 -0.23
CA PHE A 559 -5.54 24.62 -0.23
C PHE A 559 -4.96 24.10 1.10
N LEU A 560 -3.89 24.73 1.61
CA LEU A 560 -3.26 24.35 2.88
C LEU A 560 -4.15 24.66 4.08
N GLU A 561 -4.91 25.76 4.06
CA GLU A 561 -5.91 26.08 5.08
C GLU A 561 -6.97 24.97 5.18
N LEU A 562 -7.49 24.52 4.04
CA LEU A 562 -8.45 23.40 3.97
C LEU A 562 -7.83 22.09 4.47
N SER A 563 -6.61 21.77 4.03
CA SER A 563 -5.91 20.57 4.46
C SER A 563 -5.74 20.52 5.99
N LYS A 564 -5.31 21.64 6.58
CA LYS A 564 -5.20 21.80 8.03
C LYS A 564 -6.53 21.64 8.76
N LYS A 565 -7.62 22.20 8.21
CA LYS A 565 -8.97 22.07 8.78
C LYS A 565 -9.43 20.61 8.89
N HIS A 566 -9.03 19.77 7.94
CA HIS A 566 -9.37 18.34 7.90
C HIS A 566 -8.30 17.45 8.54
N ALA A 567 -7.30 18.03 9.20
CA ALA A 567 -6.17 17.31 9.78
C ALA A 567 -5.46 16.38 8.78
N VAL A 568 -5.26 16.88 7.55
CA VAL A 568 -4.49 16.21 6.50
C VAL A 568 -3.10 16.86 6.42
N GLU A 569 -2.05 16.04 6.31
CA GLU A 569 -0.70 16.54 6.04
C GLU A 569 -0.57 16.76 4.53
N SER A 570 -0.39 18.03 4.12
CA SER A 570 -0.16 18.41 2.73
C SER A 570 1.12 19.24 2.63
N THR A 571 2.05 18.79 1.80
CA THR A 571 3.38 19.42 1.67
C THR A 571 3.70 19.72 0.22
N VAL A 572 4.11 20.95 -0.07
CA VAL A 572 4.63 21.34 -1.38
C VAL A 572 6.03 20.76 -1.51
N ILE A 573 6.19 19.78 -2.40
CA ILE A 573 7.44 19.04 -2.62
C ILE A 573 8.13 19.41 -3.93
N GLY A 574 7.55 20.31 -4.71
CA GLY A 574 8.13 20.69 -6.00
C GLY A 574 7.19 21.54 -6.86
N LYS A 575 7.52 21.62 -8.14
CA LYS A 575 6.70 22.28 -9.16
C LYS A 575 6.85 21.63 -10.52
N TYR A 576 5.81 21.70 -11.32
CA TYR A 576 5.85 21.32 -12.73
C TYR A 576 6.55 22.40 -13.56
N THR A 577 7.24 21.97 -14.61
CA THR A 577 8.02 22.80 -15.54
C THR A 577 7.77 22.35 -16.98
N ASP A 578 8.34 23.09 -17.94
CA ASP A 578 8.38 22.79 -19.38
C ASP A 578 9.81 22.47 -19.84
N SER A 579 10.68 22.03 -18.92
CA SER A 579 12.12 21.88 -19.17
C SER A 579 12.52 20.65 -19.99
N GLY A 580 11.57 19.78 -20.31
CA GLY A 580 11.81 18.45 -20.90
C GLY A 580 12.33 17.41 -19.90
N LYS A 581 12.46 17.76 -18.61
CA LYS A 581 13.24 16.99 -17.62
C LYS A 581 12.44 16.65 -16.37
N LEU A 582 12.62 15.42 -15.92
CA LEU A 582 12.42 15.00 -14.53
C LEU A 582 13.68 15.37 -13.73
N HIS A 583 13.61 16.44 -12.94
CA HIS A 583 14.71 16.92 -12.10
C HIS A 583 14.41 16.65 -10.62
N ILE A 584 15.16 15.74 -10.01
CA ILE A 584 15.02 15.41 -8.58
C ILE A 584 16.21 15.98 -7.82
N LYS A 585 15.92 16.63 -6.70
CA LYS A 585 16.92 17.25 -5.81
C LYS A 585 16.77 16.75 -4.38
N TYR A 586 17.86 16.84 -3.64
CA TYR A 586 17.91 16.67 -2.19
C TYR A 586 18.91 17.67 -1.61
N ASP A 587 18.50 18.49 -0.65
CA ASP A 587 19.30 19.57 -0.04
C ASP A 587 20.03 20.44 -1.08
N GLY A 588 19.28 20.83 -2.11
CA GLY A 588 19.80 21.65 -3.21
C GLY A 588 20.70 20.92 -4.23
N LYS A 589 21.14 19.69 -3.98
CA LYS A 589 21.95 18.89 -4.92
C LYS A 589 21.06 18.10 -5.87
N THR A 590 21.50 17.91 -7.11
CA THR A 590 20.78 17.08 -8.08
C THR A 590 21.02 15.60 -7.79
N CYS A 591 19.94 14.82 -7.73
CA CYS A 591 19.97 13.39 -7.49
C CYS A 591 19.50 12.58 -8.72
N ALA A 592 18.64 13.16 -9.55
CA ALA A 592 18.26 12.62 -10.85
C ALA A 592 17.98 13.74 -11.87
N TYR A 593 18.32 13.47 -13.13
CA TYR A 593 18.07 14.35 -14.27
C TYR A 593 17.84 13.51 -15.52
N VAL A 594 16.57 13.22 -15.80
CA VAL A 594 16.13 12.28 -16.85
C VAL A 594 15.18 12.98 -17.82
N ASP A 595 15.32 12.70 -19.11
CA ASP A 595 14.37 13.13 -20.14
C ASP A 595 12.99 12.52 -19.90
N ILE A 596 11.96 13.36 -19.96
CA ILE A 596 10.59 12.90 -19.66
C ILE A 596 10.05 11.95 -20.73
N ASP A 597 10.55 12.03 -21.97
CA ASP A 597 10.14 11.23 -23.13
C ASP A 597 10.87 9.88 -23.27
N LEU A 598 11.91 9.63 -22.46
CA LEU A 598 12.69 8.40 -22.47
C LEU A 598 11.81 7.15 -22.37
N LEU A 599 10.81 7.19 -21.48
CA LEU A 599 9.93 6.05 -21.22
C LEU A 599 8.93 5.79 -22.36
N GLU A 600 8.60 6.79 -23.18
CA GLU A 600 7.63 6.65 -24.27
C GLU A 600 8.28 6.18 -25.57
N SER A 601 9.50 6.65 -25.84
CA SER A 601 10.11 6.53 -27.17
C SER A 601 11.38 5.66 -27.22
N GLY A 602 11.96 5.32 -26.08
CA GLY A 602 13.27 4.68 -26.02
C GLY A 602 13.27 3.15 -26.09
N PHE A 603 12.20 2.50 -25.65
CA PHE A 603 12.23 1.07 -25.31
C PHE A 603 11.60 0.16 -26.38
N PRO A 604 12.19 -1.02 -26.63
CA PRO A 604 11.61 -1.99 -27.55
C PRO A 604 10.31 -2.58 -27.01
N GLN A 605 9.40 -2.91 -27.92
CA GLN A 605 8.22 -3.71 -27.60
C GLN A 605 8.66 -5.12 -27.16
N TRP A 606 7.97 -5.70 -26.18
CA TRP A 606 8.24 -7.09 -25.80
C TRP A 606 7.64 -8.04 -26.83
N GLU A 607 8.39 -9.06 -27.21
CA GLU A 607 7.98 -10.07 -28.19
C GLU A 607 7.80 -11.43 -27.51
N PHE A 608 6.76 -12.16 -27.89
CA PHE A 608 6.39 -13.44 -27.31
C PHE A 608 6.03 -14.46 -28.39
N ASP A 609 6.52 -15.69 -28.22
CA ASP A 609 6.04 -16.86 -28.98
C ASP A 609 4.96 -17.58 -28.16
N ALA A 610 3.75 -17.68 -28.69
CA ALA A 610 2.60 -18.24 -27.99
C ALA A 610 2.05 -19.46 -28.73
N HIS A 611 2.00 -20.60 -28.05
CA HIS A 611 1.45 -21.84 -28.61
C HIS A 611 0.16 -22.22 -27.88
N TRP A 612 -0.94 -22.33 -28.62
CA TRP A 612 -2.22 -22.76 -28.07
C TRP A 612 -2.46 -24.24 -28.30
N GLN A 613 -2.99 -24.89 -27.25
CA GLN A 613 -3.52 -26.24 -27.29
C GLN A 613 -4.90 -26.25 -26.62
N PRO A 614 -5.86 -27.02 -27.16
CA PRO A 614 -7.18 -27.19 -26.55
C PRO A 614 -7.08 -27.59 -25.07
N PRO A 615 -7.93 -27.03 -24.19
CA PRO A 615 -8.01 -27.46 -22.79
C PRO A 615 -8.10 -28.98 -22.63
N GLU A 616 -8.90 -29.65 -23.46
CA GLU A 616 -9.17 -31.09 -23.40
C GLU A 616 -7.89 -31.91 -23.59
N LYS A 617 -7.00 -31.47 -24.49
CA LYS A 617 -5.69 -32.11 -24.72
C LYS A 617 -4.74 -31.95 -23.54
N ARG A 618 -4.95 -30.95 -22.69
CA ARG A 618 -4.23 -30.73 -21.43
C ARG A 618 -4.91 -31.41 -20.24
N GLY A 619 -5.99 -32.17 -20.47
CA GLY A 619 -6.81 -32.74 -19.40
C GLY A 619 -7.55 -31.66 -18.59
N LEU A 620 -7.77 -30.50 -19.19
CA LEU A 620 -8.48 -29.38 -18.60
C LEU A 620 -9.88 -29.29 -19.20
N PHE A 621 -10.88 -29.03 -18.37
CA PHE A 621 -12.26 -28.82 -18.79
C PHE A 621 -12.76 -27.53 -18.16
N GLU A 622 -13.70 -26.86 -18.82
CA GLU A 622 -14.38 -25.71 -18.21
C GLU A 622 -15.05 -26.17 -16.90
N PRO A 623 -14.82 -25.46 -15.79
CA PRO A 623 -15.50 -25.78 -14.55
C PRO A 623 -17.00 -25.58 -14.72
N VAL A 624 -17.80 -26.60 -14.40
CA VAL A 624 -19.25 -26.46 -14.30
C VAL A 624 -19.55 -25.68 -13.02
N LEU A 625 -19.90 -24.41 -13.15
CA LEU A 625 -20.35 -23.58 -12.03
C LEU A 625 -21.77 -24.03 -11.63
N GLY A 626 -21.88 -24.71 -10.49
CA GLY A 626 -23.18 -25.05 -9.88
C GLY A 626 -23.77 -23.85 -9.12
N GLU A 627 -25.05 -23.95 -8.73
CA GLU A 627 -25.60 -23.03 -7.73
C GLU A 627 -24.82 -23.17 -6.40
N PRO A 628 -24.53 -22.06 -5.71
CA PRO A 628 -23.69 -22.02 -4.51
C PRO A 628 -24.21 -22.84 -3.33
#